data_AF-A0A0C3L412-F1
#
_entry.id   AF-A0A0C3L412-F1
#
_cell.length_a   1.000
_cell.length_b   1.000
_cell.length_c   1.000
_cell.angle_alpha   90.00
_cell.angle_beta   90.00
_cell.angle_gamma   90.00
#
_symmetry.space_group_name_H-M   'P 1'
#
loop_
_entity.id
_entity.type
_entity.pdbx_description
1 polymer ?
#
loop_
_entity_poly.entity_id
_entity_poly.type
_entity_poly.pdbx_seq_one_letter_code
_entity_poly.pdbx_strand_id
1 'polypeptide(L)'
;LFEAPDTFRPQRFLESPAGTKVGLESKMHPLLNDLVFDAGRRICPAMHLARNSLLLNTARILWEFDLRKSKGADGVEIEVDTTESKDNATSSPNPFECDIHPRSRRHAQIIREALIESTLGCAPFEQELDEEDMAFLRTARSEISQGS
;
A
#
# COMPACT_ATOMS: atom_id res chain seq x y z
N LEU A 1 -8.63 2.30 -25.15
CA LEU A 1 -7.54 3.19 -24.70
C LEU A 1 -6.33 2.37 -24.22
N PHE A 2 -6.55 1.45 -23.29
CA PHE A 2 -5.54 0.49 -22.81
C PHE A 2 -5.65 -0.85 -23.56
N GLU A 3 -4.54 -1.56 -23.70
CA GLU A 3 -4.49 -2.96 -24.16
C GLU A 3 -4.55 -3.90 -22.96
N ALA A 4 -5.37 -4.97 -22.99
CA ALA A 4 -5.61 -5.88 -21.86
C ALA A 4 -5.86 -5.10 -20.54
N PRO A 5 -6.93 -4.27 -20.47
CA PRO A 5 -7.17 -3.34 -19.37
C PRO A 5 -7.44 -4.04 -18.02
N ASP A 6 -7.92 -5.26 -18.07
CA ASP A 6 -8.23 -6.19 -16.99
C ASP A 6 -7.01 -6.96 -16.48
N THR A 7 -5.86 -6.84 -17.14
CA THR A 7 -4.60 -7.48 -16.73
C THR A 7 -3.68 -6.48 -16.03
N PHE A 8 -3.20 -6.83 -14.83
CA PHE A 8 -2.16 -6.08 -14.14
C PHE A 8 -0.82 -6.16 -14.90
N ARG A 9 -0.55 -5.15 -15.74
CA ARG A 9 0.65 -5.04 -16.58
C ARG A 9 1.33 -3.69 -16.33
N PRO A 10 2.12 -3.53 -15.26
CA PRO A 10 2.75 -2.25 -14.92
C PRO A 10 3.76 -1.76 -15.98
N GLN A 11 4.34 -2.67 -16.77
CA GLN A 11 5.31 -2.35 -17.82
C GLN A 11 4.75 -1.39 -18.89
N ARG A 12 3.43 -1.30 -19.06
CA ARG A 12 2.79 -0.36 -20.00
C ARG A 12 3.18 1.10 -19.75
N PHE A 13 3.48 1.45 -18.50
CA PHE A 13 3.87 2.81 -18.13
C PHE A 13 5.35 3.12 -18.48
N LEU A 14 6.14 2.09 -18.82
CA LEU A 14 7.47 2.24 -19.40
C LEU A 14 7.40 2.42 -20.93
N GLU A 15 6.37 1.86 -21.57
CA GLU A 15 6.14 1.93 -23.01
C GLU A 15 5.53 3.28 -23.44
N SER A 16 4.60 3.80 -22.64
CA SER A 16 4.00 5.13 -22.81
C SER A 16 3.78 5.76 -21.44
N PRO A 17 4.09 7.05 -21.24
CA PRO A 17 3.99 7.65 -19.91
C PRO A 17 2.56 7.79 -19.36
N ALA A 18 1.51 7.44 -20.14
CA ALA A 18 0.12 7.34 -19.67
C ALA A 18 -0.41 5.90 -19.70
N GLY A 19 0.45 4.92 -19.97
CA GLY A 19 0.10 3.51 -20.08
C GLY A 19 -0.84 3.16 -21.24
N THR A 20 -1.11 4.11 -22.13
CA THR A 20 -2.00 3.96 -23.28
C THR A 20 -1.32 3.18 -24.40
N LYS A 21 -2.11 2.74 -25.40
CA LYS A 21 -1.56 2.08 -26.59
C LYS A 21 -0.52 2.98 -27.28
N VAL A 22 0.64 2.41 -27.59
CA VAL A 22 1.72 3.09 -28.33
C VAL A 22 1.17 3.68 -29.63
N GLY A 23 1.50 4.94 -29.91
CA GLY A 23 1.01 5.67 -31.08
C GLY A 23 -0.34 6.38 -30.89
N LEU A 24 -1.01 6.19 -29.76
CA LEU A 24 -2.20 6.95 -29.34
C LEU A 24 -1.82 8.14 -28.43
N GLU A 25 -0.59 8.66 -28.56
CA GLU A 25 -0.03 9.81 -27.81
C GLU A 25 -0.83 11.09 -28.11
N SER A 26 -2.02 11.19 -27.54
CA SER A 26 -2.92 12.32 -27.65
C SER A 26 -2.36 13.50 -26.85
N LYS A 27 -2.66 14.73 -27.28
CA LYS A 27 -2.45 15.95 -26.46
C LYS A 27 -3.12 15.89 -25.08
N MET A 28 -3.99 14.91 -24.85
CA MET A 28 -4.63 14.62 -23.57
C MET A 28 -3.78 13.76 -22.61
N HIS A 29 -2.59 13.34 -23.01
CA HIS A 29 -1.71 12.47 -22.21
C HIS A 29 -1.49 12.94 -20.76
N PRO A 30 -1.21 14.24 -20.48
CA PRO A 30 -1.10 14.71 -19.09
C PRO A 30 -2.41 14.58 -18.31
N LEU A 31 -3.55 14.79 -18.97
CA LEU A 31 -4.87 14.68 -18.33
C LEU A 31 -5.16 13.24 -17.92
N LEU A 32 -4.82 12.26 -18.77
CA LEU A 32 -5.10 10.84 -18.49
C LEU A 32 -4.41 10.32 -17.23
N ASN A 33 -3.20 10.81 -16.92
CA ASN A 33 -2.47 10.44 -15.71
C ASN A 33 -3.10 10.98 -14.43
N ASP A 34 -3.79 12.11 -14.52
CA ASP A 34 -4.43 12.77 -13.38
C ASP A 34 -5.89 12.38 -13.22
N LEU A 35 -6.52 11.71 -14.22
CA LEU A 35 -7.95 11.37 -14.18
C LEU A 35 -8.39 10.53 -12.98
N VAL A 36 -7.49 9.75 -12.36
CA VAL A 36 -7.78 9.02 -11.12
C VAL A 36 -8.10 9.96 -9.94
N PHE A 37 -7.69 11.22 -10.05
CA PHE A 37 -7.94 12.31 -9.10
C PHE A 37 -9.02 13.29 -9.59
N ASP A 38 -9.80 12.93 -10.61
CA ASP A 38 -10.77 13.79 -11.32
C ASP A 38 -10.09 14.96 -12.08
N ALA A 39 -10.87 15.91 -12.61
CA ALA A 39 -10.37 17.02 -13.43
C ALA A 39 -11.08 18.35 -13.13
N GLY A 40 -10.44 19.45 -13.55
CA GLY A 40 -11.00 20.80 -13.48
C GLY A 40 -11.10 21.33 -12.05
N ARG A 41 -12.18 22.06 -11.74
CA ARG A 41 -12.34 22.77 -10.44
C ARG A 41 -12.54 21.85 -9.24
N ARG A 42 -12.80 20.55 -9.44
CA ARG A 42 -13.00 19.56 -8.38
C ARG A 42 -11.91 18.48 -8.34
N ILE A 43 -10.78 18.72 -9.02
CA ILE A 43 -9.62 17.83 -8.92
C ILE A 43 -9.23 17.65 -7.45
N CYS A 44 -8.83 16.43 -7.07
CA CYS A 44 -8.42 16.12 -5.71
C CYS A 44 -7.28 17.07 -5.26
N PRO A 45 -7.51 17.92 -4.25
CA PRO A 45 -6.50 18.88 -3.80
C PRO A 45 -5.29 18.17 -3.17
N ALA A 46 -5.46 16.92 -2.74
CA ALA A 46 -4.41 16.09 -2.13
C ALA A 46 -3.66 15.20 -3.14
N MET A 47 -3.86 15.36 -4.45
CA MET A 47 -3.23 14.52 -5.49
C MET A 47 -1.71 14.37 -5.33
N HIS A 48 -0.99 15.48 -5.12
CA HIS A 48 0.47 15.45 -4.96
C HIS A 48 0.89 14.77 -3.65
N LEU A 49 0.16 15.02 -2.56
CA LEU A 49 0.40 14.35 -1.28
C LEU A 49 0.17 12.84 -1.42
N ALA A 50 -0.96 12.43 -2.00
CA ALA A 50 -1.29 11.03 -2.22
C ALA A 50 -0.22 10.30 -3.03
N ARG A 51 0.27 10.90 -4.14
CA ARG A 51 1.35 10.33 -4.95
C ARG A 51 2.64 10.15 -4.18
N ASN A 52 3.08 11.18 -3.45
CA ASN A 52 4.31 11.13 -2.68
C ASN A 52 4.21 10.12 -1.53
N SER A 53 3.09 10.11 -0.82
CA SER A 53 2.83 9.15 0.26
C SER A 53 2.79 7.71 -0.25
N LEU A 54 2.10 7.45 -1.37
CA LEU A 54 2.07 6.11 -1.98
C LEU A 54 3.46 5.64 -2.40
N LEU A 55 4.26 6.51 -3.02
CA LEU A 55 5.62 6.18 -3.42
C LEU A 55 6.49 5.84 -2.21
N LEU A 56 6.49 6.69 -1.18
CA LEU A 56 7.30 6.50 0.02
C LEU A 56 6.87 5.26 0.80
N ASN A 57 5.57 5.09 1.03
CA ASN A 57 5.04 3.94 1.77
C ASN A 57 5.31 2.63 1.03
N THR A 58 5.13 2.60 -0.30
CA THR A 58 5.42 1.40 -1.10
C THR A 58 6.91 1.06 -1.06
N ALA A 59 7.79 2.04 -1.29
CA ALA A 59 9.23 1.83 -1.22
C ALA A 59 9.67 1.33 0.18
N ARG A 60 9.07 1.90 1.23
CA ARG A 60 9.33 1.49 2.61
C ARG A 60 8.89 0.05 2.86
N ILE A 61 7.66 -0.31 2.51
CA ILE A 61 7.14 -1.68 2.67
C ILE A 61 8.04 -2.70 1.95
N LEU A 62 8.43 -2.40 0.70
CA LEU A 62 9.30 -3.28 -0.10
C LEU A 62 10.73 -3.41 0.47
N TRP A 63 11.22 -2.37 1.13
CA TRP A 63 12.51 -2.40 1.83
C TRP A 63 12.42 -3.15 3.16
N GLU A 64 11.31 -3.04 3.88
CA GLU A 64 11.11 -3.59 5.22
C GLU A 64 10.77 -5.09 5.22
N PHE A 65 9.93 -5.53 4.28
CA PHE A 65 9.30 -6.85 4.33
C PHE A 65 9.52 -7.68 3.06
N ASP A 66 9.58 -9.00 3.26
CA ASP A 66 9.25 -10.00 2.26
C ASP A 66 7.73 -10.23 2.30
N LEU A 67 7.07 -10.02 1.17
CA LEU A 67 5.63 -10.24 1.00
C LEU A 67 5.41 -11.51 0.16
N ARG A 68 4.66 -12.47 0.70
CA ARG A 68 4.39 -13.76 0.06
C ARG A 68 2.91 -14.11 0.18
N LYS A 69 2.43 -14.98 -0.71
CA LYS A 69 1.11 -15.58 -0.56
C LYS A 69 1.12 -16.49 0.66
N SER A 70 0.03 -16.47 1.42
CA SER A 70 -0.17 -17.46 2.48
C SER A 70 -0.27 -18.87 1.91
N LYS A 71 0.03 -19.86 2.74
CA LYS A 71 -0.06 -21.27 2.37
C LYS A 71 -1.16 -21.95 3.17
N GLY A 72 -1.96 -22.78 2.49
CA GLY A 72 -2.97 -23.61 3.11
C GLY A 72 -2.36 -24.73 3.98
N ALA A 73 -3.21 -25.50 4.64
CA ALA A 73 -2.79 -26.64 5.46
C ALA A 73 -2.04 -27.74 4.68
N ASP A 74 -2.20 -27.75 3.35
CA ASP A 74 -1.50 -28.63 2.40
C ASP A 74 -0.14 -28.07 1.94
N GLY A 75 0.22 -26.86 2.36
CA GLY A 75 1.46 -26.17 1.96
C GLY A 75 1.41 -25.49 0.60
N VAL A 76 0.25 -25.46 -0.07
CA VAL A 76 0.04 -24.81 -1.37
C VAL A 76 -0.30 -23.34 -1.18
N GLU A 77 0.22 -22.47 -2.05
CA GLU A 77 -0.10 -21.04 -2.02
C GLU A 77 -1.59 -20.81 -2.27
N ILE A 78 -2.18 -19.96 -1.43
CA ILE A 78 -3.56 -19.51 -1.58
C ILE A 78 -3.56 -18.38 -2.60
N GLU A 79 -4.24 -18.59 -3.72
CA GLU A 79 -4.41 -17.55 -4.74
C GLU A 79 -5.29 -16.42 -4.20
N VAL A 80 -4.85 -15.18 -4.43
CA VAL A 80 -5.61 -13.99 -4.06
C VAL A 80 -6.58 -13.68 -5.18
N ASP A 81 -7.87 -13.62 -4.87
CA ASP A 81 -8.87 -13.18 -5.83
C ASP A 81 -8.72 -11.68 -6.11
N THR A 82 -8.38 -11.36 -7.35
CA THR A 82 -8.21 -9.97 -7.83
C THR A 82 -9.43 -9.46 -8.60
N THR A 83 -10.49 -10.26 -8.72
CA THR A 83 -11.67 -9.96 -9.52
C THR A 83 -12.86 -9.50 -8.67
N GLU A 84 -12.96 -9.97 -7.43
CA GLU A 84 -13.97 -9.52 -6.49
C GLU A 84 -13.47 -8.34 -5.63
N SER A 85 -14.28 -7.29 -5.59
CA SER A 85 -14.04 -6.10 -4.76
C SER A 85 -15.25 -5.80 -3.90
N LYS A 86 -15.04 -5.24 -2.71
CA LYS A 86 -16.14 -4.69 -1.91
C LYS A 86 -16.73 -3.48 -2.62
N ASP A 87 -18.05 -3.48 -2.80
CA ASP A 87 -18.82 -2.31 -3.23
C ASP A 87 -18.85 -1.26 -2.12
N ASN A 88 -17.79 -0.46 -2.05
CA ASN A 88 -17.70 0.72 -1.19
C ASN A 88 -17.30 1.94 -2.05
N ALA A 89 -17.07 3.11 -1.44
CA ALA A 89 -16.70 4.32 -2.17
C ALA A 89 -15.38 4.20 -2.98
N THR A 90 -14.56 3.17 -2.72
CA THR A 90 -13.25 2.90 -3.34
C THR A 90 -13.02 1.40 -3.52
N SER A 91 -13.15 0.88 -4.76
CA SER A 91 -12.90 -0.54 -5.08
C SER A 91 -11.66 -1.08 -4.33
N SER A 92 -11.90 -1.96 -3.37
CA SER A 92 -10.88 -2.57 -2.51
C SER A 92 -11.05 -4.08 -2.56
N PRO A 93 -9.95 -4.86 -2.54
CA PRO A 93 -10.05 -6.32 -2.54
C PRO A 93 -10.79 -6.81 -1.28
N ASN A 94 -11.39 -7.99 -1.39
CA ASN A 94 -11.86 -8.71 -0.21
C ASN A 94 -10.67 -9.05 0.71
N PRO A 95 -10.89 -9.21 2.04
CA PRO A 95 -9.84 -9.65 2.93
C PRO A 95 -9.22 -10.96 2.44
N PHE A 96 -7.88 -11.01 2.39
CA PHE A 96 -7.11 -12.18 1.99
C PHE A 96 -5.94 -12.37 2.95
N GLU A 97 -5.51 -13.62 3.13
CA GLU A 97 -4.35 -13.92 3.97
C GLU A 97 -3.05 -13.60 3.23
N CYS A 98 -2.08 -13.05 3.96
CA CYS A 98 -0.74 -12.78 3.45
C CYS A 98 0.34 -13.24 4.45
N ASP A 99 1.47 -13.69 3.90
CA ASP A 99 2.65 -14.03 4.69
C ASP A 99 3.66 -12.88 4.59
N ILE A 100 3.79 -12.12 5.69
CA ILE A 100 4.61 -10.91 5.77
C ILE A 100 5.70 -11.13 6.81
N HIS A 101 6.95 -11.00 6.38
CA HIS A 101 8.12 -11.17 7.26
C HIS A 101 9.12 -10.04 7.09
N PRO A 102 9.71 -9.49 8.17
CA PRO A 102 10.84 -8.57 8.03
C PRO A 102 11.98 -9.23 7.25
N ARG A 103 12.59 -8.50 6.30
CA ARG A 103 13.64 -9.07 5.43
C ARG A 103 14.87 -9.58 6.18
N SER A 104 15.11 -9.06 7.38
CA SER A 104 16.19 -9.51 8.27
C SER A 104 15.95 -9.01 9.70
N ARG A 105 16.76 -9.51 10.65
CA ARG A 105 16.82 -8.96 12.02
C ARG A 105 17.09 -7.45 12.07
N ARG A 106 17.96 -6.91 11.21
CA ARG A 106 18.26 -5.47 11.16
C ARG A 106 17.05 -4.64 10.76
N HIS A 107 16.36 -5.04 9.69
CA HIS A 107 15.09 -4.42 9.28
C HIS A 107 14.07 -4.45 10.43
N ALA A 108 13.89 -5.60 11.09
CA ALA A 108 12.98 -5.73 12.24
C ALA A 108 13.32 -4.76 13.38
N GLN A 109 14.61 -4.56 13.68
CA GLN A 109 15.06 -3.60 14.69
C GLN A 109 14.68 -2.17 14.29
N ILE A 110 15.02 -1.75 13.07
CA ILE A 110 14.74 -0.39 12.57
C ILE A 110 13.24 -0.11 12.56
N ILE A 111 12.42 -1.08 12.18
CA ILE A 111 10.94 -0.96 12.19
C ILE A 111 10.43 -0.71 13.61
N ARG A 112 10.94 -1.46 14.60
CA ARG A 112 10.55 -1.30 16.02
C ARG A 112 11.00 0.06 16.56
N GLU A 113 12.24 0.48 16.27
CA GLU A 113 12.76 1.81 16.62
C GLU A 113 11.87 2.93 16.05
N ALA A 114 11.54 2.85 14.76
CA ALA A 114 10.67 3.84 14.12
C ALA A 114 9.26 3.92 14.74
N LEU A 115 8.67 2.78 15.14
CA LEU A 115 7.38 2.74 15.83
C LEU A 115 7.41 3.47 17.19
N ILE A 116 8.52 3.33 17.92
CA ILE A 116 8.71 4.02 19.19
C ILE A 116 8.82 5.53 18.96
N GLU A 117 9.72 5.93 18.05
CA GLU A 117 9.96 7.35 17.75
C GLU A 117 8.69 8.06 17.29
N SER A 118 7.84 7.37 16.53
CA SER A 118 6.58 7.94 16.03
C SER A 118 5.45 7.94 17.06
N THR A 119 5.58 7.22 18.19
CA THR A 119 4.48 6.98 19.14
C THR A 119 3.83 8.28 19.63
N LEU A 120 4.61 9.29 20.03
CA LEU A 120 4.05 10.54 20.54
C LEU A 120 3.24 11.31 19.47
N GLY A 121 3.66 11.22 18.22
CA GLY A 121 2.97 11.86 17.09
C GLY A 121 1.73 11.09 16.64
N CYS A 122 1.76 9.76 16.72
CA CYS A 122 0.68 8.90 16.25
C CYS A 122 -0.41 8.66 17.31
N ALA A 123 -0.09 8.71 18.61
CA ALA A 123 -1.01 8.39 19.70
C ALA A 123 -2.38 9.10 19.64
N PRO A 124 -2.49 10.39 19.26
CA PRO A 124 -3.80 11.05 19.15
C PRO A 124 -4.72 10.45 18.08
N PHE A 125 -4.16 9.74 17.10
CA PHE A 125 -4.84 9.18 15.92
C PHE A 125 -5.13 7.69 16.05
N GLU A 126 -4.85 7.06 17.19
CA GLU A 126 -5.05 5.61 17.44
C GLU A 126 -6.47 5.27 17.91
N GLN A 127 -7.43 6.19 17.76
CA GLN A 127 -8.79 6.06 18.30
C GLN A 127 -9.63 5.00 17.57
N GLU A 128 -9.26 4.68 16.33
CA GLU A 128 -9.98 3.75 15.46
C GLU A 128 -9.30 2.37 15.37
N LEU A 129 -8.21 2.15 16.11
CA LEU A 129 -7.57 0.85 16.18
C LEU A 129 -8.47 -0.14 16.93
N ASP A 130 -8.46 -1.39 16.49
CA ASP A 130 -9.15 -2.45 17.20
C ASP A 130 -8.42 -2.82 18.50
N GLU A 131 -9.07 -3.65 19.32
CA GLU A 131 -8.50 -4.02 20.62
C GLU A 131 -7.23 -4.88 20.48
N GLU A 132 -7.09 -5.63 19.39
CA GLU A 132 -5.91 -6.45 19.14
C GLU A 132 -4.69 -5.57 18.86
N ASP A 133 -4.83 -4.60 17.94
CA ASP A 133 -3.81 -3.62 17.61
C ASP A 133 -3.45 -2.77 18.84
N MET A 134 -4.45 -2.33 19.60
CA MET A 134 -4.21 -1.57 20.83
C MET A 134 -3.47 -2.39 21.89
N ALA A 135 -3.80 -3.68 22.05
CA ALA A 135 -3.10 -4.57 22.96
C ALA A 135 -1.65 -4.80 22.52
N PHE A 136 -1.41 -4.96 21.21
CA PHE A 136 -0.07 -5.03 20.64
C PHE A 136 0.74 -3.77 20.96
N LEU A 137 0.18 -2.58 20.71
CA LEU A 137 0.86 -1.31 20.96
C LEU A 137 1.20 -1.13 22.45
N ARG A 138 0.29 -1.48 23.36
CA ARG A 138 0.56 -1.45 24.82
C ARG A 138 1.75 -2.34 25.17
N THR A 139 1.79 -3.55 24.63
CA THR A 139 2.86 -4.53 24.88
C THR A 139 4.19 -4.03 24.31
N ALA A 140 4.22 -3.68 23.01
CA ALA A 140 5.41 -3.22 22.32
C ALA A 140 6.03 -1.99 23.01
N ARG A 141 5.21 -1.01 23.43
CA ARG A 141 5.68 0.18 24.14
C ARG A 141 6.23 -0.13 25.53
N SER A 142 5.65 -1.12 26.22
CA SER A 142 6.11 -1.53 27.56
C SER A 142 7.47 -2.25 27.55
N GLU A 143 7.68 -3.20 26.63
CA GLU A 143 8.93 -3.97 26.50
C GLU A 143 10.15 -3.07 26.25
N ILE A 144 9.93 -1.99 25.52
CA ILE A 144 10.99 -1.04 25.14
C ILE A 144 11.35 -0.12 26.32
N SER A 145 10.37 0.31 27.12
CA SER A 145 10.63 1.13 28.32
C SER A 145 11.46 0.43 29.40
N GLN A 146 11.51 -0.91 29.39
CA GLN A 146 12.29 -1.71 30.35
C GLN A 146 13.68 -2.11 29.84
N GLY A 147 13.98 -1.87 28.55
CA GLY A 147 15.27 -2.17 27.92
C GLY A 147 16.22 -0.98 27.79
N SER A 148 15.87 0.17 28.39
CA SER A 148 16.66 1.41 28.41
C SER A 148 17.48 1.55 29.69
#